data_AF-A0A3B9J852-F1
#
_entry.id   AF-A0A3B9J852-F1
#
_cell.length_a   1.000
_cell.length_b   1.000
_cell.length_c   1.000
_cell.angle_alpha   90.00
_cell.angle_beta   90.00
_cell.angle_gamma   90.00
#
_symmetry.space_group_name_H-M   'P 1'
#
loop_
_entity.id
_entity.type
_entity.pdbx_description
1 polymer ?
#
loop_
_entity_poly.entity_id
_entity_poly.type
_entity_poly.pdbx_seq_one_letter_code
_entity_poly.pdbx_strand_id
1 'polypeptide(L)'
;GLIAPQFYRAQIGHLMAEQVNWPAAVLFYTLYIAGMVFFVSGPAIRSGDLRQALVRGALFGLITYATYDLTNQATLRDWPLLVTIVDMIWGITLGALTALGATWLGCKI
;
A
#
# COMPACT_ATOMS: atom_id res chain seq x y z
N GLY A 1 -8.59 -12.90 -4.15
CA GLY A 1 -9.63 -12.18 -3.40
C GLY A 1 -10.86 -12.05 -4.26
N LEU A 2 -12.05 -12.30 -3.71
CA LEU A 2 -13.30 -12.33 -4.49
C LEU A 2 -13.90 -10.94 -4.74
N ILE A 3 -13.64 -9.97 -3.86
CA ILE A 3 -14.32 -8.66 -3.85
C ILE A 3 -13.53 -7.59 -4.62
N ALA A 4 -12.22 -7.47 -4.38
CA ALA A 4 -11.39 -6.43 -4.99
C ALA A 4 -11.42 -6.43 -6.54
N PRO A 5 -11.29 -7.58 -7.24
CA PRO A 5 -11.28 -7.57 -8.70
C PRO A 5 -12.60 -7.09 -9.31
N GLN A 6 -13.73 -7.34 -8.65
CA GLN A 6 -15.04 -6.91 -9.11
C GLN A 6 -15.22 -5.39 -8.89
N PHE A 7 -14.78 -4.87 -7.75
CA PHE A 7 -14.81 -3.43 -7.46
C PHE A 7 -13.99 -2.62 -8.48
N TYR A 8 -12.71 -2.96 -8.68
CA TYR A 8 -11.87 -2.22 -9.62
C TYR A 8 -12.35 -2.36 -11.07
N ARG A 9 -12.82 -3.54 -11.49
CA ARG A 9 -13.42 -3.69 -12.84
C ARG A 9 -14.66 -2.81 -13.02
N ALA A 10 -15.49 -2.68 -11.99
CA ALA A 10 -16.67 -1.83 -12.05
C ALA A 10 -16.34 -0.33 -12.09
N GLN A 11 -15.28 0.09 -11.39
CA GLN A 11 -14.89 1.51 -11.26
C GLN A 11 -13.97 1.98 -12.40
N ILE A 12 -12.94 1.20 -12.72
CA ILE A 12 -11.84 1.58 -13.65
C ILE A 12 -11.59 0.54 -14.74
N GLY A 13 -12.55 -0.38 -15.00
CA GLY A 13 -12.37 -1.45 -15.98
C GLY A 13 -12.03 -0.96 -17.39
N HIS A 14 -12.51 0.22 -17.78
CA HIS A 14 -12.19 0.86 -19.06
C HIS A 14 -10.73 1.36 -19.15
N LEU A 15 -10.03 1.52 -18.02
CA LEU A 15 -8.62 1.91 -17.93
C LEU A 15 -7.69 0.70 -17.70
N MET A 16 -8.24 -0.48 -17.40
CA MET A 16 -7.46 -1.67 -17.11
C MET A 16 -6.78 -2.20 -18.36
N ALA A 17 -5.49 -2.53 -18.26
CA ALA A 17 -4.79 -3.25 -19.31
C ALA A 17 -5.37 -4.65 -19.52
N GLU A 18 -5.37 -5.12 -20.77
CA GLU A 18 -5.82 -6.48 -21.12
C GLU A 18 -4.95 -7.56 -20.46
N GLN A 19 -3.67 -7.26 -20.28
CA GLN A 19 -2.69 -8.15 -19.66
C GLN A 19 -1.89 -7.42 -18.58
N VAL A 20 -1.46 -8.17 -17.56
CA VAL A 20 -0.65 -7.63 -16.47
C VAL A 20 0.74 -7.28 -16.98
N ASN A 21 1.19 -6.06 -16.71
CA ASN A 21 2.59 -5.67 -16.91
C ASN A 21 3.44 -6.22 -15.75
N TRP A 22 3.90 -7.47 -15.91
CA TRP A 22 4.69 -8.18 -14.90
C TRP A 22 5.99 -7.47 -14.48
N PRO A 23 6.80 -6.93 -15.41
CA PRO A 23 8.00 -6.18 -15.03
C PRO A 23 7.70 -5.02 -14.08
N ALA A 24 6.68 -4.21 -14.39
CA ALA A 24 6.28 -3.08 -13.53
C ALA A 24 5.78 -3.57 -12.17
N ALA A 25 4.95 -4.63 -12.15
CA ALA A 25 4.43 -5.20 -10.90
C ALA A 25 5.55 -5.72 -10.00
N VAL A 26 6.49 -6.52 -10.53
CA VAL A 26 7.61 -7.08 -9.78
C VAL A 26 8.49 -5.96 -9.21
N LEU A 27 8.81 -4.95 -10.03
CA LEU A 27 9.62 -3.81 -9.59
C LEU A 27 8.93 -3.03 -8.47
N PHE A 28 7.64 -2.73 -8.62
CA PHE A 28 6.86 -2.05 -7.60
C PHE A 28 6.87 -2.81 -6.27
N TYR A 29 6.53 -4.11 -6.28
CA TYR A 29 6.47 -4.88 -5.04
C TYR A 29 7.84 -5.02 -4.37
N THR A 30 8.90 -5.17 -5.16
CA THR A 30 10.27 -5.20 -4.64
C THR A 30 10.62 -3.90 -3.92
N LEU A 31 10.37 -2.75 -4.57
CA LEU A 31 10.62 -1.43 -3.97
C LEU A 31 9.74 -1.17 -2.75
N TYR A 32 8.47 -1.54 -2.82
CA TYR A 32 7.51 -1.37 -1.72
C TYR A 32 7.96 -2.15 -0.49
N ILE A 33 8.31 -3.43 -0.65
CA ILE A 33 8.79 -4.28 0.46
C ILE A 33 10.11 -3.75 1.00
N ALA A 34 11.06 -3.39 0.14
CA ALA A 34 12.34 -2.83 0.57
C ALA A 34 12.16 -1.53 1.37
N GLY A 35 11.31 -0.62 0.89
CA GLY A 35 10.97 0.62 1.59
C GLY A 35 10.29 0.36 2.94
N MET A 36 9.34 -0.57 3.00
CA MET A 36 8.66 -0.97 4.23
C MET A 36 9.66 -1.50 5.27
N VAL A 37 10.59 -2.37 4.86
CA VAL A 37 11.62 -2.91 5.76
C VAL A 37 12.57 -1.81 6.21
N PHE A 38 13.02 -0.95 5.30
CA PHE A 38 14.05 0.04 5.58
C PHE A 38 13.53 1.22 6.43
N PHE A 39 12.38 1.80 6.07
CA PHE A 39 11.83 2.99 6.72
C PHE A 39 10.93 2.68 7.92
N VAL A 40 10.29 1.52 7.95
CA VAL A 40 9.26 1.19 8.95
C VAL A 40 9.71 0.06 9.87
N SER A 41 9.77 -1.17 9.37
CA SER A 41 9.93 -2.36 10.22
C SER A 41 11.31 -2.46 10.86
N GLY A 42 12.40 -2.20 10.13
CA GLY A 42 13.76 -2.27 10.65
C GLY A 42 14.00 -1.34 11.85
N PRO A 43 13.68 -0.04 11.76
CA PRO A 43 13.74 0.88 12.89
C PRO A 43 12.82 0.48 14.06
N ALA A 44 11.60 0.00 13.79
CA ALA A 44 10.66 -0.40 14.82
C ALA A 44 11.11 -1.66 15.57
N ILE A 45 11.65 -2.66 14.86
CA ILE A 45 12.20 -3.88 15.47
C ILE A 45 13.38 -3.55 16.37
N ARG A 46 14.32 -2.70 15.91
CA ARG A 46 15.49 -2.29 16.69
C ARG A 46 15.13 -1.53 17.97
N SER A 47 14.03 -0.78 17.95
CA SER A 47 13.56 -0.03 19.12
C SER A 47 12.59 -0.81 20.00
N GLY A 48 12.03 -1.92 19.51
CA GLY A 48 10.96 -2.67 20.19
C GLY A 48 9.63 -1.92 20.29
N ASP A 49 9.48 -0.79 19.59
CA ASP A 49 8.33 0.10 19.73
C ASP A 49 7.23 -0.22 18.70
N LEU A 50 6.20 -0.93 19.15
CA LEU A 50 5.02 -1.26 18.33
C LEU A 50 4.19 -0.03 17.95
N ARG A 51 4.21 1.05 18.74
CA ARG A 51 3.51 2.29 18.40
C ARG A 51 4.22 2.98 17.24
N GLN A 52 5.55 3.01 17.27
CA GLN A 52 6.35 3.49 16.16
C GLN A 52 6.07 2.69 14.89
N ALA A 53 5.97 1.36 14.98
CA ALA A 53 5.58 0.50 13.85
C ALA A 53 4.23 0.90 13.26
N LEU A 54 3.20 1.05 14.10
CA LEU A 54 1.84 1.39 13.67
C LEU A 54 1.79 2.74 12.97
N VAL A 55 2.38 3.79 13.56
CA VAL A 55 2.35 5.15 12.99
C VAL A 55 3.14 5.21 11.69
N ARG A 56 4.37 4.68 11.67
CA ARG A 56 5.20 4.69 10.46
C ARG A 56 4.62 3.82 9.36
N GLY A 57 4.04 2.67 9.69
CA GLY A 57 3.37 1.79 8.74
C GLY A 57 2.12 2.43 8.13
N ALA A 58 1.28 3.06 8.96
CA ALA A 58 0.12 3.81 8.51
C ALA A 58 0.50 4.95 7.56
N LEU A 59 1.51 5.75 7.92
CA LEU A 59 1.97 6.86 7.08
C LEU A 59 2.63 6.38 5.79
N PHE A 60 3.47 5.35 5.85
CA PHE A 60 4.11 4.80 4.66
C PHE A 60 3.07 4.28 3.67
N GLY A 61 2.09 3.50 4.17
CA GLY A 61 0.98 2.98 3.37
C GLY A 61 0.08 4.08 2.80
N LEU A 62 -0.25 5.10 3.60
CA LEU A 62 -0.99 6.27 3.12
C LEU A 62 -0.26 6.95 1.95
N ILE A 63 1.02 7.26 2.13
CA ILE A 63 1.81 7.98 1.12
C ILE A 63 1.93 7.18 -0.17
N THR A 64 2.16 5.86 -0.09
CA THR A 64 2.30 5.02 -1.28
C THR A 64 1.00 4.96 -2.09
N TYR A 65 -0.12 4.68 -1.44
CA TYR A 65 -1.42 4.63 -2.11
C TYR A 65 -1.84 6.03 -2.59
N ALA A 66 -1.72 7.06 -1.75
CA ALA A 66 -2.01 8.44 -2.15
C ALA A 66 -1.18 8.90 -3.35
N THR A 67 0.10 8.50 -3.45
CA THR A 67 0.94 8.85 -4.61
C THR A 67 0.36 8.30 -5.90
N TYR A 68 -0.13 7.06 -5.91
CA TYR A 68 -0.76 6.47 -7.09
C TYR A 68 -2.13 7.12 -7.36
N ASP A 69 -3.01 7.11 -6.36
CA ASP A 69 -4.40 7.52 -6.53
C ASP A 69 -4.57 9.01 -6.78
N LEU A 70 -3.85 9.87 -6.07
CA LEU A 70 -3.96 11.33 -6.27
C LEU A 70 -3.28 11.76 -7.57
N THR A 71 -2.21 11.09 -8.00
CA THR A 71 -1.61 11.35 -9.31
C THR A 71 -2.57 10.98 -10.43
N ASN A 72 -3.25 9.84 -10.32
CA ASN A 72 -4.28 9.44 -11.29
C ASN A 72 -5.47 10.39 -11.26
N GLN A 73 -5.94 10.80 -10.07
CA GLN A 73 -7.00 11.80 -9.93
C GLN A 73 -6.63 13.14 -10.60
N ALA A 74 -5.35 13.50 -10.61
CA ALA A 74 -4.86 14.72 -11.25
C ALA A 74 -4.62 14.59 -12.77
N THR A 75 -4.37 13.38 -13.28
CA THR A 75 -3.89 13.17 -14.66
C THR A 75 -4.89 12.43 -15.57
N LEU A 76 -5.81 11.65 -15.01
CA LEU A 76 -6.81 10.87 -15.74
C LEU A 76 -8.20 11.51 -15.60
N ARG A 77 -8.92 11.61 -16.73
CA ARG A 77 -10.21 12.32 -16.81
C ARG A 77 -11.31 11.67 -15.98
N ASP A 78 -11.43 10.34 -16.05
CA ASP A 78 -12.57 9.58 -15.51
C ASP A 78 -12.15 8.71 -14.30
N TRP A 79 -11.17 9.18 -13.52
CA TRP A 79 -10.72 8.47 -12.31
C TRP A 79 -11.71 8.66 -11.15
N PRO A 80 -12.33 7.59 -10.61
CA PRO A 80 -13.36 7.71 -9.58
C PRO A 80 -12.76 8.05 -8.21
N LEU A 81 -13.24 9.14 -7.60
CA LEU A 81 -12.83 9.57 -6.25
C LEU A 81 -13.04 8.47 -5.18
N LEU A 82 -14.05 7.62 -5.38
CA LEU A 82 -14.31 6.50 -4.48
C LEU A 82 -13.14 5.51 -4.41
N VAL A 83 -12.46 5.24 -5.55
CA VAL A 83 -11.29 4.36 -5.58
C VAL A 83 -10.18 4.98 -4.74
N THR A 84 -9.86 6.25 -4.96
CA THR A 84 -8.85 6.99 -4.19
C THR A 84 -9.07 6.92 -2.68
N ILE A 85 -10.31 7.16 -2.21
CA ILE A 85 -10.62 7.13 -0.78
C ILE A 85 -10.46 5.72 -0.20
N VAL A 86 -11.01 4.72 -0.89
CA VAL A 86 -10.95 3.32 -0.45
C VAL A 86 -9.50 2.84 -0.41
N ASP A 87 -8.73 3.15 -1.43
CA ASP A 87 -7.33 2.73 -1.59
C ASP A 87 -6.43 3.39 -0.55
N MET A 88 -6.63 4.67 -0.23
CA MET A 88 -5.89 5.35 0.84
C MET A 88 -6.21 4.76 2.23
N ILE A 89 -7.48 4.49 2.54
CA ILE A 89 -7.88 3.84 3.81
C ILE A 89 -7.28 2.43 3.89
N TRP A 90 -7.31 1.70 2.78
CA TRP A 90 -6.72 0.37 2.69
C TRP A 90 -5.20 0.41 2.88
N GLY A 91 -4.51 1.36 2.24
CA GLY A 91 -3.07 1.58 2.38
C GLY A 91 -2.66 1.86 3.82
N ILE A 92 -3.38 2.76 4.52
CA ILE A 92 -3.18 3.02 5.95
C ILE A 92 -3.30 1.73 6.76
N THR A 93 -4.40 1.01 6.56
CA THR A 93 -4.75 -0.17 7.35
C THR A 93 -3.74 -1.30 7.13
N LEU A 94 -3.44 -1.60 5.85
CA LEU A 94 -2.50 -2.63 5.46
C LEU A 94 -1.08 -2.29 5.96
N GLY A 95 -0.62 -1.07 5.72
CA GLY A 95 0.70 -0.62 6.18
C GLY A 95 0.86 -0.73 7.70
N ALA A 96 -0.13 -0.26 8.47
CA ALA A 96 -0.11 -0.35 9.93
C ALA A 96 -0.07 -1.80 10.42
N LEU A 97 -0.95 -2.66 9.90
CA LEU A 97 -1.04 -4.06 10.33
C LEU A 97 0.19 -4.88 9.92
N THR A 98 0.72 -4.67 8.71
CA THR A 98 1.95 -5.32 8.24
C THR A 98 3.15 -4.90 9.08
N ALA A 99 3.29 -3.60 9.40
CA ALA A 99 4.37 -3.12 10.25
C ALA A 99 4.28 -3.71 11.67
N LEU A 100 3.08 -3.73 12.24
CA LEU A 100 2.83 -4.33 13.55
C LEU A 100 3.20 -5.82 13.57
N GLY A 101 2.70 -6.59 12.61
CA GLY A 101 2.99 -8.03 12.51
C GLY A 101 4.48 -8.31 12.33
N ALA A 102 5.13 -7.59 11.42
CA ALA A 102 6.57 -7.73 11.18
C ALA A 102 7.39 -7.37 12.43
N THR A 103 7.03 -6.30 13.13
CA THR A 103 7.74 -5.86 14.33
C THR A 103 7.54 -6.83 15.49
N TRP A 104 6.31 -7.28 15.71
CA TRP A 104 5.99 -8.24 16.77
C TRP A 104 6.70 -9.58 16.58
N LEU A 105 6.78 -10.07 15.34
CA LEU A 105 7.54 -11.28 15.01
C LEU A 105 9.05 -11.03 15.18
N GLY A 106 9.56 -9.90 14.69
CA GLY A 106 10.98 -9.58 14.71
C GLY A 106 11.56 -9.34 16.12
N CYS A 107 10.76 -8.84 17.07
CA CYS A 107 11.19 -8.65 18.45
C CYS A 107 11.09 -9.92 19.32
N LYS A 108 10.45 -10.99 18.82
CA LYS A 108 10.34 -12.28 19.52
C LYS A 108 11.47 -13.25 19.22
N ILE A 109 12.28 -12.96 18.20
CA ILE A 109 13.47 -13.71 17.79
C ILE A 109 14.69 -13.04 18.41
#